data_AF-A0A954RVI5-F1
#
_entry.id   AF-A0A954RVI5-F1
#
_cell.length_a   1.000
_cell.length_b   1.000
_cell.length_c   1.000
_cell.angle_alpha   90.00
_cell.angle_beta   90.00
_cell.angle_gamma   90.00
#
_symmetry.space_group_name_H-M   'P 1'
#
loop_
_entity.id
_entity.type
_entity.pdbx_description
1 polymer ?
#
loop_
_entity_poly.entity_id
_entity_poly.type
_entity_poly.pdbx_seq_one_letter_code
_entity_poly.pdbx_strand_id
1 'polypeptide(L)'
;MSRLLCCFIAILAAVAVTTGCRPSSPNTSQSAASIRAPMGIMIGEVTSTTALAQVRLSSSDELVDGDLPGADGVVEFSLHKLDASGEQPVAVQLVSAKAEHDYIARAEFRDLEPGTRYRCRSLIGLDRSQVVPGPMGEFRTYGGASAAEETRLVVVTGMNYAKFHGDQRIDRAQHVVENNRELPEAYAGADKALGYPGLAAIRKLQPDFFIGTGDNVYYDTPDTPRAEQVSELRKKWHEQFVQPRYRDLFWIVPTYWEIDDHDYRIDDGDNSGDYDPTPEVGRRMMLEQLPIGGMEDAETLTYRTHRISRDLQIWLVENRMYRSNNADPDGPKKSIWGAKQKKWLQDTLKASDATFKLLIWPTPMVGPDDLRKTDNHTNINGFRHERDEFFKWLGDEAI
;
A
#
# COMPACT_ATOMS: atom_id res chain seq x y z
N MET A 1 83.23 28.23 47.13
CA MET A 1 82.50 29.00 46.09
C MET A 1 82.39 28.07 44.89
N SER A 2 81.29 27.38 44.66
CA SER A 2 80.07 27.97 44.09
C SER A 2 78.84 27.14 44.44
N ARG A 3 77.78 27.82 44.86
CA ARG A 3 76.40 27.33 44.88
C ARG A 3 75.83 27.50 43.47
N LEU A 4 75.01 26.57 43.00
CA LEU A 4 73.72 26.77 42.29
C LEU A 4 73.29 25.39 41.76
N LEU A 5 72.35 24.69 42.39
CA LEU A 5 70.90 24.89 42.46
C LEU A 5 70.17 24.42 41.18
N CYS A 6 69.46 23.30 41.42
CA CYS A 6 68.48 22.55 40.66
C CYS A 6 67.61 23.29 39.62
N CYS A 7 67.41 22.56 38.53
CA CYS A 7 66.14 22.20 37.88
C CYS A 7 65.01 23.24 37.84
N PHE A 8 64.58 23.58 36.63
CA PHE A 8 63.25 23.22 36.10
C PHE A 8 63.25 23.50 34.58
N ILE A 9 63.24 22.44 33.77
CA ILE A 9 63.03 22.52 32.31
C ILE A 9 61.54 22.30 32.08
N ALA A 10 60.84 23.35 31.67
CA ALA A 10 59.49 23.26 31.12
C ALA A 10 59.61 22.97 29.62
N ILE A 11 59.30 21.75 29.22
CA ILE A 11 59.17 21.35 27.81
C ILE A 11 57.71 21.62 27.40
N LEU A 12 57.49 22.67 26.60
CA LEU A 12 56.26 22.80 25.81
C LEU A 12 56.31 21.75 24.69
N ALA A 13 55.54 20.67 24.85
CA ALA A 13 55.26 19.74 23.77
C ALA A 13 53.99 20.21 23.04
N ALA A 14 54.14 20.60 21.77
CA ALA A 14 53.02 20.82 20.87
C ALA A 14 52.31 19.48 20.62
N VAL A 15 51.05 19.37 21.06
CA VAL A 15 50.17 18.25 20.72
C VAL A 15 49.64 18.51 19.31
N ALA A 16 50.25 17.87 18.32
CA ALA A 16 49.64 17.73 17.00
C ALA A 16 48.41 16.82 17.15
N VAL A 17 47.23 17.39 17.02
CA VAL A 17 45.97 16.66 16.87
C VAL A 17 46.00 16.00 15.49
N THR A 18 46.38 14.73 15.45
CA THR A 18 46.12 13.89 14.28
C THR A 18 44.69 13.39 14.39
N THR A 19 43.83 13.94 13.54
CA THR A 19 42.48 13.42 13.27
C THR A 19 42.60 12.05 12.61
N GLY A 20 42.76 11.01 13.42
CA GLY A 20 42.60 9.64 12.99
C GLY A 20 41.12 9.38 12.73
N CYS A 21 40.73 9.37 11.46
CA CYS A 21 39.48 8.75 11.03
C CYS A 21 39.50 7.30 11.49
N ARG A 22 38.73 6.98 12.54
CA ARG A 22 38.30 5.60 12.77
C ARG A 22 37.35 5.25 11.63
N PRO A 23 37.62 4.22 10.82
CA PRO A 23 36.56 3.65 10.01
C PRO A 23 35.48 3.18 10.97
N SER A 24 34.25 3.64 10.75
CA SER A 24 33.06 3.06 11.35
C SER A 24 33.09 1.56 11.07
N SER A 25 33.15 0.75 12.14
CA SER A 25 32.98 -0.70 12.02
C SER A 25 31.64 -0.96 11.32
N PRO A 26 31.59 -1.74 10.23
CA PRO A 26 30.32 -2.27 9.75
C PRO A 26 29.81 -3.19 10.86
N ASN A 27 28.68 -2.80 11.44
CA ASN A 27 28.08 -3.53 12.53
C ASN A 27 27.50 -4.84 11.98
N THR A 28 27.92 -5.94 12.60
CA THR A 28 27.30 -7.27 12.67
C THR A 28 26.88 -7.95 11.35
N SER A 29 27.56 -9.05 11.05
CA SER A 29 27.07 -10.08 10.13
C SER A 29 25.66 -10.52 10.54
N GLN A 30 24.64 -10.04 9.84
CA GLN A 30 23.33 -10.67 9.88
C GLN A 30 23.51 -12.12 9.46
N SER A 31 22.76 -13.03 10.08
CA SER A 31 22.70 -14.44 9.66
C SER A 31 21.35 -14.67 8.99
N ALA A 32 21.19 -15.68 8.13
CA ALA A 32 19.87 -15.99 7.58
C ALA A 32 18.81 -16.25 8.67
N ALA A 33 19.25 -16.68 9.87
CA ALA A 33 18.40 -16.84 11.04
C ALA A 33 17.88 -15.51 11.64
N SER A 34 18.33 -14.34 11.17
CA SER A 34 17.84 -13.02 11.60
C SER A 34 16.92 -12.31 10.60
N ILE A 35 16.71 -12.86 9.39
CA ILE A 35 15.77 -12.30 8.41
C ILE A 35 14.36 -12.84 8.66
N ARG A 36 13.39 -11.93 8.57
CA ARG A 36 11.96 -12.17 8.80
C ARG A 36 11.12 -11.51 7.71
N ALA A 37 9.84 -11.86 7.68
CA ALA A 37 8.84 -11.24 6.81
C ALA A 37 7.52 -11.06 7.58
N PRO A 38 7.49 -10.18 8.59
CA PRO A 38 6.37 -10.11 9.52
C PRO A 38 5.13 -9.43 8.93
N MET A 39 5.23 -8.75 7.78
CA MET A 39 4.07 -8.32 6.98
C MET A 39 3.44 -9.47 6.17
N GLY A 40 4.03 -10.66 6.20
CA GLY A 40 3.56 -11.82 5.44
C GLY A 40 3.83 -11.68 3.95
N ILE A 41 2.89 -12.18 3.14
CA ILE A 41 2.91 -12.12 1.67
C ILE A 41 1.59 -11.54 1.19
N MET A 42 1.65 -10.67 0.20
CA MET A 42 0.47 -10.17 -0.51
C MET A 42 0.45 -10.76 -1.92
N ILE A 43 -0.70 -11.31 -2.32
CA ILE A 43 -0.98 -11.67 -3.71
C ILE A 43 -1.82 -10.55 -4.32
N GLY A 44 -1.25 -9.80 -5.25
CA GLY A 44 -1.88 -8.64 -5.88
C GLY A 44 -2.25 -8.89 -7.34
N GLU A 45 -3.18 -8.08 -7.85
CA GLU A 45 -3.45 -7.95 -9.30
C GLU A 45 -3.64 -9.31 -10.00
N VAL A 46 -4.38 -10.20 -9.35
CA VAL A 46 -4.73 -11.48 -9.97
C VAL A 46 -5.58 -11.18 -11.20
N THR A 47 -5.33 -11.89 -12.29
CA THR A 47 -6.18 -11.88 -13.48
C THR A 47 -6.50 -13.32 -13.86
N SER A 48 -7.01 -13.54 -15.08
CA SER A 48 -7.13 -14.89 -15.61
C SER A 48 -5.77 -15.55 -15.89
N THR A 49 -4.70 -14.76 -16.05
CA THR A 49 -3.40 -15.28 -16.51
C THR A 49 -2.20 -14.71 -15.77
N THR A 50 -2.40 -13.81 -14.80
CA THR A 50 -1.31 -13.16 -14.08
C THR A 50 -1.59 -13.06 -12.59
N ALA A 51 -0.53 -12.91 -11.79
CA ALA A 51 -0.59 -12.51 -10.40
C ALA A 51 0.77 -11.91 -9.96
N LEU A 52 0.73 -10.95 -9.05
CA LEU A 52 1.90 -10.44 -8.34
C LEU A 52 2.01 -11.10 -6.97
N ALA A 53 3.23 -11.41 -6.53
CA ALA A 53 3.50 -11.89 -5.17
C ALA A 53 4.55 -10.99 -4.52
N GLN A 54 4.24 -10.43 -3.34
CA GLN A 54 5.07 -9.44 -2.66
C GLN A 54 5.38 -9.85 -1.23
N VAL A 55 6.65 -9.74 -0.84
CA VAL A 55 7.14 -9.95 0.54
C VAL A 55 8.09 -8.82 0.89
N ARG A 56 7.98 -8.27 2.11
CA ARG A 56 8.96 -7.34 2.68
C ARG A 56 9.86 -8.05 3.67
N LEU A 57 11.17 -7.88 3.55
CA LEU A 57 12.14 -8.42 4.51
C LEU A 57 12.41 -7.47 5.66
N SER A 58 12.59 -8.03 6.85
CA SER A 58 12.81 -7.28 8.08
C SER A 58 13.82 -7.98 8.99
N SER A 59 14.52 -7.20 9.80
CA SER A 59 15.46 -7.70 10.82
C SER A 59 14.78 -7.90 12.19
N SER A 60 13.50 -7.54 12.29
CA SER A 60 12.64 -7.71 13.47
C SER A 60 11.29 -8.31 13.04
N ASP A 61 10.62 -9.02 13.97
CA ASP A 61 9.23 -9.48 13.83
C ASP A 61 8.21 -8.48 14.42
N GLU A 62 8.70 -7.43 15.10
CA GLU A 62 7.91 -6.43 15.80
C GLU A 62 8.38 -5.01 15.45
N LEU A 63 7.52 -4.03 15.74
CA LEU A 63 7.87 -2.62 15.59
C LEU A 63 8.94 -2.23 16.62
N VAL A 64 10.00 -1.57 16.15
CA VAL A 64 11.05 -0.93 16.96
C VAL A 64 10.92 0.58 16.77
N ASP A 65 10.69 1.32 17.86
CA ASP A 65 10.42 2.76 17.82
C ASP A 65 9.28 3.15 16.85
N GLY A 66 8.27 2.27 16.80
CA GLY A 66 7.08 2.40 15.96
C GLY A 66 7.28 2.06 14.49
N ASP A 67 8.48 1.68 14.06
CA ASP A 67 8.76 1.30 12.68
C ASP A 67 9.18 -0.17 12.57
N LEU A 68 9.19 -0.74 11.37
CA LEU A 68 9.65 -2.11 11.13
C LEU A 68 11.04 -2.12 10.44
N PRO A 69 12.13 -2.37 11.18
CA PRO A 69 13.48 -2.36 10.63
C PRO A 69 13.62 -3.32 9.45
N GLY A 70 14.02 -2.78 8.29
CA GLY A 70 14.26 -3.55 7.09
C GLY A 70 15.49 -4.46 7.18
N ALA A 71 15.61 -5.38 6.25
CA ALA A 71 16.80 -6.22 6.08
C ALA A 71 17.05 -6.50 4.60
N ASP A 72 18.29 -6.28 4.18
CA ASP A 72 18.77 -6.69 2.87
C ASP A 72 18.73 -8.22 2.74
N GLY A 73 18.31 -8.72 1.58
CA GLY A 73 18.32 -10.16 1.34
C GLY A 73 17.75 -10.55 -0.01
N VAL A 74 17.30 -11.79 -0.08
CA VAL A 74 16.65 -12.38 -1.24
C VAL A 74 15.37 -13.09 -0.83
N VAL A 75 14.39 -13.10 -1.73
CA VAL A 75 13.17 -13.89 -1.63
C VAL A 75 13.09 -14.77 -2.88
N GLU A 76 13.07 -16.09 -2.68
CA GLU A 76 12.74 -17.05 -3.73
C GLU A 76 11.24 -17.34 -3.66
N PHE A 77 10.49 -16.92 -4.68
CA PHE A 77 9.09 -17.26 -4.86
C PHE A 77 8.97 -18.52 -5.72
N SER A 78 8.27 -19.52 -5.22
CA SER A 78 7.98 -20.76 -5.96
C SER A 78 6.47 -20.95 -6.09
N LEU A 79 5.99 -20.82 -7.32
CA LEU A 79 4.59 -20.98 -7.66
C LEU A 79 4.30 -22.43 -8.01
N HIS A 80 3.24 -22.96 -7.44
CA HIS A 80 2.76 -24.30 -7.69
C HIS A 80 1.27 -24.28 -8.04
N LYS A 81 0.88 -25.03 -9.07
CA LYS A 81 -0.50 -25.29 -9.43
C LYS A 81 -1.08 -26.32 -8.47
N LEU A 82 -2.30 -26.10 -8.00
CA LEU A 82 -3.05 -27.03 -7.16
C LEU A 82 -4.15 -27.68 -7.99
N ASP A 83 -4.04 -28.98 -8.23
CA ASP A 83 -5.05 -29.77 -8.92
C ASP A 83 -5.35 -31.09 -8.19
N ALA A 84 -6.21 -31.92 -8.78
CA ALA A 84 -6.60 -33.21 -8.20
C ALA A 84 -5.43 -34.21 -8.05
N SER A 85 -4.34 -34.03 -8.79
CA SER A 85 -3.13 -34.84 -8.72
C SER A 85 -2.14 -34.39 -7.63
N GLY A 86 -2.33 -33.19 -7.08
CA GLY A 86 -1.51 -32.61 -6.03
C GLY A 86 -0.97 -31.22 -6.37
N GLU A 87 0.19 -30.90 -5.81
CA GLU A 87 0.89 -29.62 -6.00
C GLU A 87 1.98 -29.80 -7.08
N GLN A 88 1.83 -29.11 -8.21
CA GLN A 88 2.74 -29.19 -9.37
C GLN A 88 3.55 -27.90 -9.49
N PRO A 89 4.90 -27.94 -9.60
CA PRO A 89 5.70 -26.74 -9.75
C PRO A 89 5.43 -26.05 -11.08
N VAL A 90 5.34 -24.72 -11.06
CA VAL A 90 5.02 -23.89 -12.24
C VAL A 90 6.19 -22.96 -12.56
N ALA A 91 6.64 -22.18 -11.58
CA ALA A 91 7.68 -21.18 -11.78
C ALA A 91 8.45 -20.94 -10.47
N VAL A 92 9.72 -20.57 -10.60
CA VAL A 92 10.54 -20.10 -9.48
C VAL A 92 11.21 -18.78 -9.89
N GLN A 93 11.12 -17.78 -9.03
CA GLN A 93 11.75 -16.47 -9.22
C GLN A 93 12.51 -16.08 -7.96
N LEU A 94 13.79 -15.71 -8.11
CA LEU A 94 14.54 -15.09 -7.02
C LEU A 94 14.57 -13.58 -7.24
N VAL A 95 14.16 -12.84 -6.23
CA VAL A 95 14.14 -11.37 -6.24
C VAL A 95 14.92 -10.85 -5.05
N SER A 96 15.74 -9.82 -5.26
CA SER A 96 16.46 -9.15 -4.19
C SER A 96 15.53 -8.19 -3.45
N ALA A 97 15.60 -8.19 -2.12
CA ALA A 97 14.96 -7.20 -1.26
C ALA A 97 16.03 -6.22 -0.77
N LYS A 98 15.90 -4.94 -1.13
CA LYS A 98 16.90 -3.91 -0.87
C LYS A 98 16.28 -2.60 -0.40
N ALA A 99 17.06 -1.80 0.32
CA ALA A 99 16.62 -0.55 0.96
C ALA A 99 15.96 0.45 -0.01
N GLU A 100 16.39 0.46 -1.28
CA GLU A 100 15.86 1.36 -2.32
C GLU A 100 14.35 1.15 -2.52
N HIS A 101 13.88 -0.10 -2.44
CA HIS A 101 12.46 -0.48 -2.54
C HIS A 101 11.90 -0.91 -1.19
N ASP A 102 12.38 -0.31 -0.09
CA ASP A 102 11.92 -0.63 1.26
C ASP A 102 12.02 -2.12 1.62
N TYR A 103 13.05 -2.80 1.10
CA TYR A 103 13.27 -4.22 1.33
C TYR A 103 12.10 -5.10 0.87
N ILE A 104 11.28 -4.58 -0.05
CA ILE A 104 10.22 -5.31 -0.73
C ILE A 104 10.84 -6.08 -1.90
N ALA A 105 10.47 -7.36 -2.01
CA ALA A 105 10.70 -8.19 -3.17
C ALA A 105 9.35 -8.55 -3.78
N ARG A 106 9.21 -8.36 -5.10
CA ARG A 106 7.97 -8.65 -5.83
C ARG A 106 8.25 -9.52 -7.05
N ALA A 107 7.60 -10.67 -7.12
CA ALA A 107 7.60 -11.55 -8.28
C ALA A 107 6.33 -11.34 -9.12
N GLU A 108 6.47 -11.49 -10.43
CA GLU A 108 5.35 -11.41 -11.37
C GLU A 108 5.20 -12.73 -12.12
N PHE A 109 4.05 -13.39 -11.92
CA PHE A 109 3.72 -14.61 -12.64
C PHE A 109 2.79 -14.28 -13.80
N ARG A 110 3.12 -14.83 -14.98
CA ARG A 110 2.39 -14.64 -16.24
C ARG A 110 2.06 -16.00 -16.84
N ASP A 111 1.22 -16.00 -17.87
CA ASP A 111 0.80 -17.19 -18.61
C ASP A 111 0.18 -18.28 -17.70
N LEU A 112 -0.47 -17.86 -16.62
CA LEU A 112 -1.20 -18.76 -15.73
C LEU A 112 -2.47 -19.29 -16.41
N GLU A 113 -2.91 -20.46 -15.99
CA GLU A 113 -4.15 -21.06 -16.46
C GLU A 113 -5.34 -20.34 -15.82
N PRO A 114 -6.38 -19.94 -16.59
CA PRO A 114 -7.59 -19.37 -16.03
C PRO A 114 -8.31 -20.31 -15.06
N GLY A 115 -9.02 -19.73 -14.08
CA GLY A 115 -9.87 -20.47 -13.14
C GLY A 115 -9.11 -21.45 -12.22
N THR A 116 -7.79 -21.32 -12.09
CA THR A 116 -6.90 -22.34 -11.51
C THR A 116 -6.37 -21.89 -10.16
N ARG A 117 -6.32 -22.82 -9.20
CA ARG A 117 -5.77 -22.56 -7.87
C ARG A 117 -4.25 -22.69 -7.89
N TYR A 118 -3.58 -21.75 -7.25
CA TYR A 118 -2.14 -21.71 -7.09
C TYR A 118 -1.75 -21.49 -5.63
N ARG A 119 -0.57 -22.02 -5.28
CA ARG A 119 0.14 -21.72 -4.04
C ARG A 119 1.50 -21.13 -4.37
N CYS A 120 1.75 -19.93 -3.86
CA CYS A 120 3.05 -19.26 -3.95
C CYS A 120 3.78 -19.41 -2.62
N ARG A 121 4.83 -20.22 -2.56
CA ARG A 121 5.69 -20.37 -1.37
C ARG A 121 6.88 -19.42 -1.49
N SER A 122 7.39 -18.94 -0.35
CA SER A 122 8.64 -18.18 -0.34
C SER A 122 9.73 -18.87 0.49
N LEU A 123 10.98 -18.72 0.07
CA LEU A 123 12.17 -18.88 0.89
C LEU A 123 12.83 -17.51 1.05
N ILE A 124 13.21 -17.14 2.27
CA ILE A 124 13.81 -15.84 2.59
C ILE A 124 15.19 -16.03 3.19
N GLY A 125 16.13 -15.14 2.88
CA GLY A 125 17.49 -15.27 3.38
C GLY A 125 18.39 -14.13 2.96
N LEU A 126 19.65 -14.16 3.40
CA LEU A 126 20.64 -13.14 3.03
C LEU A 126 21.04 -13.28 1.56
N ASP A 127 21.16 -14.53 1.13
CA ASP A 127 21.48 -14.97 -0.22
C ASP A 127 20.90 -16.36 -0.47
N ARG A 128 21.02 -16.87 -1.70
CA ARG A 128 20.44 -18.18 -2.11
C ARG A 128 20.98 -19.38 -1.32
N SER A 129 22.18 -19.27 -0.73
CA SER A 129 22.82 -20.39 -0.01
C SER A 129 22.34 -20.52 1.43
N GLN A 130 21.74 -19.45 1.98
CA GLN A 130 21.26 -19.40 3.35
C GLN A 130 19.82 -18.87 3.36
N VAL A 131 18.87 -19.71 2.95
CA VAL A 131 17.44 -19.39 2.99
C VAL A 131 16.69 -20.26 3.99
N VAL A 132 15.63 -19.70 4.56
CA VAL A 132 14.67 -20.38 5.44
C VAL A 132 13.26 -20.24 4.86
N PRO A 133 12.30 -21.12 5.21
CA PRO A 133 10.91 -20.94 4.79
C PRO A 133 10.35 -19.59 5.22
N GLY A 134 9.77 -18.86 4.26
CA GLY A 134 9.04 -17.61 4.48
C GLY A 134 7.52 -17.80 4.45
N PRO A 135 6.75 -16.69 4.38
CA PRO A 135 5.30 -16.76 4.21
C PRO A 135 4.91 -17.39 2.86
N MET A 136 3.68 -17.89 2.74
CA MET A 136 3.13 -18.35 1.46
C MET A 136 1.72 -17.80 1.26
N GLY A 137 1.30 -17.72 0.01
CA GLY A 137 -0.02 -17.22 -0.38
C GLY A 137 -0.74 -18.25 -1.24
N GLU A 138 -2.05 -18.36 -1.10
CA GLU A 138 -2.92 -19.10 -2.01
C GLU A 138 -3.84 -18.15 -2.74
N PHE A 139 -4.06 -18.41 -4.03
CA PHE A 139 -5.00 -17.66 -4.85
C PHE A 139 -5.61 -18.54 -5.93
N ARG A 140 -6.65 -18.03 -6.58
CA ARG A 140 -7.24 -18.61 -7.79
C ARG A 140 -7.23 -17.55 -8.89
N THR A 141 -6.63 -17.85 -10.03
CA THR A 141 -6.78 -17.01 -11.23
C THR A 141 -8.24 -17.03 -11.66
N TYR A 142 -8.72 -15.92 -12.22
CA TYR A 142 -10.12 -15.85 -12.60
C TYR A 142 -10.41 -16.57 -13.92
N GLY A 143 -11.66 -16.97 -14.14
CA GLY A 143 -12.05 -17.59 -15.39
C GLY A 143 -12.17 -16.59 -16.56
N GLY A 144 -12.23 -15.29 -16.28
CA GLY A 144 -12.29 -14.25 -17.31
C GLY A 144 -13.59 -14.29 -18.11
N ALA A 145 -13.59 -13.70 -19.31
CA ALA A 145 -14.80 -13.52 -20.13
C ALA A 145 -15.51 -14.83 -20.53
N SER A 146 -14.83 -15.98 -20.48
CA SER A 146 -15.38 -17.27 -20.91
C SER A 146 -16.07 -18.06 -19.81
N ALA A 147 -15.88 -17.70 -18.53
CA ALA A 147 -16.34 -18.49 -17.40
C ALA A 147 -17.49 -17.81 -16.65
N ALA A 148 -18.54 -18.57 -16.34
CA ALA A 148 -19.63 -18.12 -15.48
C ALA A 148 -19.37 -18.62 -14.06
N GLU A 149 -19.01 -17.70 -13.14
CA GLU A 149 -18.61 -18.07 -11.79
C GLU A 149 -19.23 -17.11 -10.76
N GLU A 150 -19.64 -17.66 -9.61
CA GLU A 150 -19.98 -16.84 -8.44
C GLU A 150 -18.71 -16.12 -7.98
N THR A 151 -18.83 -14.83 -7.66
CA THR A 151 -17.72 -14.03 -7.13
C THR A 151 -18.14 -13.38 -5.82
N ARG A 152 -17.29 -13.54 -4.81
CA ARG A 152 -17.40 -12.91 -3.50
C ARG A 152 -16.28 -11.91 -3.36
N LEU A 153 -16.61 -10.64 -3.26
CA LEU A 153 -15.63 -9.58 -3.05
C LEU A 153 -15.97 -8.79 -1.79
N VAL A 154 -14.95 -8.17 -1.23
CA VAL A 154 -15.10 -7.21 -0.12
C VAL A 154 -14.39 -5.92 -0.49
N VAL A 155 -15.04 -4.81 -0.19
CA VAL A 155 -14.54 -3.46 -0.41
C VAL A 155 -14.39 -2.80 0.95
N VAL A 156 -13.20 -2.28 1.26
CA VAL A 156 -12.89 -1.70 2.56
C VAL A 156 -12.15 -0.38 2.39
N THR A 157 -12.54 0.59 3.22
CA THR A 157 -11.90 1.90 3.36
C THR A 157 -11.87 2.28 4.84
N GLY A 158 -11.07 3.28 5.21
CA GLY A 158 -11.14 3.91 6.53
C GLY A 158 -10.40 3.16 7.65
N MET A 159 -9.23 2.59 7.37
CA MET A 159 -8.50 1.72 8.31
C MET A 159 -7.45 2.50 9.11
N ASN A 160 -7.90 3.49 9.89
CA ASN A 160 -7.02 4.42 10.61
C ASN A 160 -6.32 3.78 11.83
N TYR A 161 -5.03 3.45 11.67
CA TYR A 161 -4.19 2.82 12.69
C TYR A 161 -4.10 3.65 13.97
N ALA A 162 -3.77 4.93 13.86
CA ALA A 162 -3.55 5.81 15.01
C ALA A 162 -4.82 5.95 15.86
N LYS A 163 -5.98 6.15 15.23
CA LYS A 163 -7.28 6.22 15.93
C LYS A 163 -7.63 4.89 16.61
N PHE A 164 -7.45 3.77 15.91
CA PHE A 164 -7.72 2.43 16.47
C PHE A 164 -6.80 2.11 17.66
N HIS A 165 -5.52 2.45 17.54
CA HIS A 165 -4.53 2.20 18.59
C HIS A 165 -4.55 3.21 19.73
N GLY A 166 -5.21 4.36 19.55
CA GLY A 166 -5.33 5.40 20.58
C GLY A 166 -4.06 6.22 20.71
N ASP A 167 -3.50 6.66 19.59
CA ASP A 167 -2.33 7.53 19.56
C ASP A 167 -2.63 8.85 20.30
N GLN A 168 -1.86 9.12 21.35
CA GLN A 168 -2.07 10.26 22.23
C GLN A 168 -1.65 11.60 21.61
N ARG A 169 -1.02 11.58 20.43
CA ARG A 169 -0.69 12.78 19.67
C ARG A 169 -1.90 13.38 18.94
N ILE A 170 -3.00 12.63 18.81
CA ILE A 170 -4.22 13.12 18.17
C ILE A 170 -4.88 14.15 19.11
N ASP A 171 -4.92 15.41 18.67
CA ASP A 171 -5.68 16.45 19.37
C ASP A 171 -7.18 16.22 19.16
N ARG A 172 -7.88 15.81 20.23
CA ARG A 172 -9.32 15.54 20.18
C ARG A 172 -10.16 16.80 19.97
N ALA A 173 -9.71 17.98 20.43
CA ALA A 173 -10.41 19.23 20.20
C ALA A 173 -10.30 19.64 18.73
N GLN A 174 -9.08 19.53 18.17
CA GLN A 174 -8.85 19.78 16.75
C GLN A 174 -9.60 18.77 15.87
N HIS A 175 -9.63 17.48 16.25
CA HIS A 175 -10.41 16.46 15.55
C HIS A 175 -11.89 16.86 15.40
N VAL A 176 -12.50 17.42 16.44
CA VAL A 176 -13.90 17.89 16.39
C VAL A 176 -14.06 19.04 15.40
N VAL A 177 -13.10 19.96 15.35
CA VAL A 177 -13.11 21.08 14.39
C VAL A 177 -13.03 20.57 12.95
N GLU A 178 -12.15 19.60 12.69
CA GLU A 178 -11.90 19.08 11.34
C GLU A 178 -12.99 18.12 10.86
N ASN A 179 -13.51 17.28 11.76
CA ASN A 179 -14.38 16.15 11.40
C ASN A 179 -15.84 16.37 11.79
N ASN A 180 -16.16 17.48 12.46
CA ASN A 180 -17.50 17.81 12.98
C ASN A 180 -18.11 16.66 13.83
N ARG A 181 -17.27 15.90 14.51
CA ARG A 181 -17.66 14.79 15.39
C ARG A 181 -16.60 14.53 16.45
N GLU A 182 -17.02 14.02 17.60
CA GLU A 182 -16.09 13.54 18.63
C GLU A 182 -15.34 12.30 18.15
N LEU A 183 -14.05 12.22 18.47
CA LEU A 183 -13.26 11.01 18.24
C LEU A 183 -13.74 9.92 19.22
N PRO A 184 -14.23 8.76 18.72
CA PRO A 184 -14.59 7.65 19.60
C PRO A 184 -13.39 7.16 20.41
N GLU A 185 -13.66 6.51 21.54
CA GLU A 185 -12.61 5.83 22.27
C GLU A 185 -11.91 4.78 21.40
N ALA A 186 -10.59 4.70 21.57
CA ALA A 186 -9.79 3.71 20.88
C ALA A 186 -10.27 2.30 21.24
N TYR A 187 -10.09 1.36 20.31
CA TYR A 187 -10.49 -0.02 20.56
C TYR A 187 -9.75 -0.56 21.80
N ALA A 188 -10.49 -1.18 22.72
CA ALA A 188 -9.97 -1.66 24.00
C ALA A 188 -10.17 -3.18 24.21
N GLY A 189 -10.53 -3.91 23.14
CA GLY A 189 -10.64 -5.37 23.20
C GLY A 189 -9.30 -6.04 23.51
N ALA A 190 -9.34 -7.17 24.23
CA ALA A 190 -8.15 -7.94 24.58
C ALA A 190 -7.36 -8.45 23.36
N ASP A 191 -8.01 -8.50 22.20
CA ASP A 191 -7.49 -8.89 20.90
C ASP A 191 -6.97 -7.70 20.06
N LYS A 192 -6.85 -6.49 20.64
CA LYS A 192 -6.35 -5.29 19.94
C LYS A 192 -5.01 -5.52 19.24
N ALA A 193 -4.10 -6.27 19.86
CA ALA A 193 -2.79 -6.59 19.30
C ALA A 193 -2.85 -7.45 18.02
N LEU A 194 -3.99 -8.09 17.73
CA LEU A 194 -4.20 -8.82 16.49
C LEU A 194 -4.56 -7.91 15.31
N GLY A 195 -4.91 -6.65 15.58
CA GLY A 195 -5.40 -5.67 14.60
C GLY A 195 -6.91 -5.63 14.47
N TYR A 196 -7.45 -5.05 13.40
CA TYR A 196 -8.88 -4.77 13.27
C TYR A 196 -9.78 -6.03 13.31
N PRO A 197 -10.76 -6.13 14.24
CA PRO A 197 -11.69 -7.27 14.30
C PRO A 197 -12.46 -7.52 13.00
N GLY A 198 -12.71 -6.46 12.22
CA GLY A 198 -13.34 -6.54 10.91
C GLY A 198 -12.60 -7.46 9.93
N LEU A 199 -11.26 -7.49 9.95
CA LEU A 199 -10.48 -8.36 9.07
C LEU A 199 -10.70 -9.85 9.38
N ALA A 200 -10.86 -10.21 10.66
CA ALA A 200 -11.20 -11.57 11.05
C ALA A 200 -12.63 -11.96 10.63
N ALA A 201 -13.57 -11.01 10.63
CA ALA A 201 -14.92 -11.23 10.10
C ALA A 201 -14.90 -11.40 8.58
N ILE A 202 -14.17 -10.55 7.86
CA ILE A 202 -13.97 -10.64 6.41
C ILE A 202 -13.39 -11.99 6.02
N ARG A 203 -12.32 -12.43 6.68
CA ARG A 203 -11.69 -13.73 6.40
C ARG A 203 -12.66 -14.90 6.55
N LYS A 204 -13.62 -14.84 7.47
CA LYS A 204 -14.66 -15.87 7.65
C LYS A 204 -15.68 -15.90 6.50
N LEU A 205 -15.87 -14.78 5.78
CA LEU A 205 -16.72 -14.74 4.58
C LEU A 205 -16.05 -15.41 3.37
N GLN A 206 -14.74 -15.66 3.44
CA GLN A 206 -13.95 -16.26 2.37
C GLN A 206 -14.13 -15.55 1.03
N PRO A 207 -13.84 -14.23 0.94
CA PRO A 207 -13.91 -13.53 -0.33
C PRO A 207 -12.85 -14.07 -1.30
N ASP A 208 -13.17 -14.04 -2.60
CA ASP A 208 -12.24 -14.33 -3.68
C ASP A 208 -11.16 -13.25 -3.81
N PHE A 209 -11.46 -12.02 -3.39
CA PHE A 209 -10.50 -10.93 -3.28
C PHE A 209 -10.97 -9.80 -2.36
N PHE A 210 -10.00 -9.07 -1.83
CA PHE A 210 -10.15 -7.86 -1.02
C PHE A 210 -9.79 -6.63 -1.85
N ILE A 211 -10.54 -5.55 -1.68
CA ILE A 211 -10.26 -4.26 -2.33
C ILE A 211 -10.09 -3.21 -1.25
N GLY A 212 -8.89 -2.67 -1.12
CA GLY A 212 -8.62 -1.48 -0.30
C GLY A 212 -8.82 -0.25 -1.16
N THR A 213 -9.89 0.52 -0.93
CA THR A 213 -10.33 1.60 -1.82
C THR A 213 -9.85 2.97 -1.36
N GLY A 214 -8.63 3.05 -0.85
CA GLY A 214 -8.09 4.25 -0.22
C GLY A 214 -8.35 4.34 1.28
N ASP A 215 -7.66 5.26 1.93
CA ASP A 215 -7.55 5.33 3.39
C ASP A 215 -7.05 4.01 4.00
N ASN A 216 -6.12 3.36 3.28
CA ASN A 216 -5.49 2.13 3.72
C ASN A 216 -4.49 2.40 4.85
N VAL A 217 -3.83 3.55 4.78
CA VAL A 217 -2.99 4.15 5.80
C VAL A 217 -3.26 5.65 5.89
N TYR A 218 -2.71 6.32 6.90
CA TYR A 218 -2.94 7.75 7.14
C TYR A 218 -1.61 8.46 7.41
N TYR A 219 -1.10 9.17 6.40
CA TYR A 219 0.13 9.98 6.50
C TYR A 219 -0.04 11.17 7.44
N ASP A 220 -1.23 11.72 7.49
CA ASP A 220 -1.61 12.90 8.30
C ASP A 220 -2.26 12.58 9.64
N THR A 221 -2.31 11.31 10.05
CA THR A 221 -2.81 10.94 11.38
C THR A 221 -1.74 10.22 12.20
N PRO A 222 -1.29 10.77 13.35
CA PRO A 222 -1.60 12.12 13.85
C PRO A 222 -1.03 13.21 12.93
N ASP A 223 -1.60 14.40 13.03
CA ASP A 223 -1.33 15.58 12.18
C ASP A 223 -0.11 16.38 12.64
N THR A 224 0.25 16.28 13.92
CA THR A 224 1.35 17.03 14.55
C THR A 224 2.39 16.11 15.23
N PRO A 225 3.52 15.80 14.58
CA PRO A 225 3.76 15.95 13.14
C PRO A 225 3.10 14.81 12.35
N ARG A 226 2.59 15.16 11.16
CA ARG A 226 2.27 14.22 10.09
C ARG A 226 3.55 13.63 9.48
N ALA A 227 3.38 12.54 8.74
CA ALA A 227 4.43 11.95 7.93
C ALA A 227 4.61 12.74 6.63
N GLU A 228 5.85 13.16 6.37
CA GLU A 228 6.22 13.95 5.18
C GLU A 228 7.33 13.24 4.40
N GLN A 229 8.29 12.66 5.12
CA GLN A 229 9.45 12.03 4.53
C GLN A 229 9.20 10.57 4.17
N VAL A 230 9.89 10.09 3.13
CA VAL A 230 9.75 8.72 2.60
C VAL A 230 9.77 7.64 3.68
N SER A 231 10.69 7.73 4.64
CA SER A 231 10.77 6.79 5.76
C SER A 231 9.55 6.84 6.69
N GLU A 232 8.98 8.02 6.90
CA GLU A 232 7.78 8.21 7.72
C GLU A 232 6.53 7.70 7.01
N LEU A 233 6.44 7.87 5.68
CA LEU A 233 5.37 7.28 4.87
C LEU A 233 5.44 5.75 4.90
N ARG A 234 6.62 5.17 4.66
CA ARG A 234 6.87 3.71 4.76
C ARG A 234 6.45 3.15 6.11
N LYS A 235 6.81 3.84 7.21
CA LYS A 235 6.40 3.49 8.56
C LYS A 235 4.88 3.30 8.71
N LYS A 236 4.05 4.11 8.06
CA LYS A 236 2.58 3.96 8.10
C LYS A 236 2.11 2.64 7.49
N TRP A 237 2.74 2.20 6.40
CA TRP A 237 2.48 0.89 5.79
C TRP A 237 2.99 -0.26 6.66
N HIS A 238 4.11 -0.09 7.33
CA HIS A 238 4.66 -1.07 8.27
C HIS A 238 3.73 -1.28 9.47
N GLU A 239 3.32 -0.19 10.14
CA GLU A 239 2.36 -0.19 11.23
C GLU A 239 1.07 -0.92 10.83
N GLN A 240 0.58 -0.64 9.62
CA GLN A 240 -0.64 -1.24 9.13
C GLN A 240 -0.49 -2.75 8.88
N PHE A 241 0.44 -3.16 8.03
CA PHE A 241 0.48 -4.53 7.52
C PHE A 241 1.25 -5.53 8.39
N VAL A 242 1.97 -5.08 9.42
CA VAL A 242 2.58 -6.00 10.41
C VAL A 242 1.52 -6.68 11.29
N GLN A 243 0.30 -6.14 11.35
CA GLN A 243 -0.77 -6.66 12.22
C GLN A 243 -1.15 -8.11 11.85
N PRO A 244 -1.29 -9.02 12.84
CA PRO A 244 -1.58 -10.43 12.60
C PRO A 244 -2.77 -10.72 11.69
N ARG A 245 -3.87 -9.97 11.83
CA ARG A 245 -5.08 -10.18 11.03
C ARG A 245 -4.91 -9.84 9.54
N TYR A 246 -3.99 -8.96 9.17
CA TYR A 246 -3.65 -8.75 7.76
C TYR A 246 -2.90 -9.95 7.19
N ARG A 247 -1.89 -10.44 7.92
CA ARG A 247 -1.13 -11.63 7.51
C ARG A 247 -2.03 -12.84 7.31
N ASP A 248 -2.96 -13.06 8.23
CA ASP A 248 -3.93 -14.15 8.17
C ASP A 248 -4.90 -14.03 6.97
N LEU A 249 -5.23 -12.79 6.58
CA LEU A 249 -6.09 -12.51 5.43
C LEU A 249 -5.32 -12.68 4.11
N PHE A 250 -4.19 -12.00 3.95
CA PHE A 250 -3.39 -11.98 2.73
C PHE A 250 -2.78 -13.34 2.37
N TRP A 251 -2.66 -14.23 3.35
CA TRP A 251 -2.32 -15.63 3.13
C TRP A 251 -3.26 -16.35 2.14
N ILE A 252 -4.55 -16.02 2.11
CA ILE A 252 -5.57 -16.73 1.31
C ILE A 252 -6.47 -15.82 0.47
N VAL A 253 -6.39 -14.51 0.66
CA VAL A 253 -7.25 -13.54 -0.04
C VAL A 253 -6.36 -12.60 -0.85
N PRO A 254 -6.40 -12.69 -2.20
CA PRO A 254 -5.77 -11.73 -3.09
C PRO A 254 -6.31 -10.32 -2.90
N THR A 255 -5.50 -9.33 -3.28
CA THR A 255 -5.79 -7.92 -3.03
C THR A 255 -5.74 -7.08 -4.29
N TYR A 256 -6.70 -6.16 -4.40
CA TYR A 256 -6.64 -4.99 -5.27
C TYR A 256 -6.57 -3.73 -4.42
N TRP A 257 -5.87 -2.71 -4.91
CA TRP A 257 -5.65 -1.49 -4.15
C TRP A 257 -5.91 -0.23 -4.97
N GLU A 258 -6.56 0.73 -4.34
CA GLU A 258 -6.62 2.14 -4.70
C GLU A 258 -6.12 2.95 -3.49
N ILE A 259 -5.82 4.23 -3.69
CA ILE A 259 -5.50 5.17 -2.63
C ILE A 259 -6.55 6.28 -2.60
N ASP A 260 -6.63 7.01 -1.49
CA ASP A 260 -7.33 8.27 -1.36
C ASP A 260 -6.38 9.36 -0.81
N ASP A 261 -6.89 10.45 -0.23
CA ASP A 261 -6.10 11.58 0.27
C ASP A 261 -5.09 11.17 1.35
N HIS A 262 -5.55 10.44 2.35
CA HIS A 262 -4.78 10.15 3.56
C HIS A 262 -3.58 9.22 3.31
N ASP A 263 -3.64 8.35 2.29
CA ASP A 263 -2.53 7.51 1.82
C ASP A 263 -1.86 8.02 0.53
N TYR A 264 -2.21 9.26 0.11
CA TYR A 264 -1.54 9.99 -0.96
C TYR A 264 -0.61 11.09 -0.45
N ARG A 265 -1.16 12.12 0.22
CA ARG A 265 -0.40 13.30 0.67
C ARG A 265 -0.89 13.82 2.02
N ILE A 266 -2.13 14.33 2.06
CA ILE A 266 -2.80 14.96 3.19
C ILE A 266 -4.32 14.90 2.99
N ASP A 267 -5.09 15.03 4.08
CA ASP A 267 -6.55 15.17 4.12
C ASP A 267 -7.07 16.16 3.08
N ASP A 268 -8.13 15.76 2.37
CA ASP A 268 -8.76 16.51 1.27
C ASP A 268 -7.77 17.00 0.18
N GLY A 269 -6.57 16.39 0.10
CA GLY A 269 -5.46 16.87 -0.73
C GLY A 269 -5.67 16.73 -2.25
N ASP A 270 -5.10 17.70 -2.99
CA ASP A 270 -4.94 17.67 -4.45
C ASP A 270 -3.45 17.79 -4.84
N ASN A 271 -3.16 18.14 -6.10
CA ASN A 271 -1.79 18.29 -6.62
C ASN A 271 -1.23 19.71 -6.49
N SER A 272 -1.94 20.62 -5.82
CA SER A 272 -1.48 21.98 -5.55
C SER A 272 -0.63 22.06 -4.28
N GLY A 273 -0.04 23.24 -4.07
CA GLY A 273 0.79 23.56 -2.91
C GLY A 273 2.24 23.06 -3.00
N ASP A 274 3.10 23.69 -2.21
CA ASP A 274 4.53 23.39 -2.10
C ASP A 274 4.82 22.81 -0.72
N TYR A 275 4.50 21.52 -0.56
CA TYR A 275 4.68 20.76 0.68
C TYR A 275 4.86 19.27 0.38
N ASP A 276 5.52 18.57 1.30
CA ASP A 276 5.78 17.13 1.21
C ASP A 276 4.59 16.28 1.69
N PRO A 277 4.44 15.04 1.21
CA PRO A 277 5.12 14.52 0.03
C PRO A 277 4.64 15.23 -1.24
N THR A 278 5.50 15.34 -2.25
CA THR A 278 5.08 15.84 -3.58
C THR A 278 4.13 14.84 -4.26
N PRO A 279 3.35 15.26 -5.29
CA PRO A 279 2.53 14.35 -6.09
C PRO A 279 3.30 13.14 -6.63
N GLU A 280 4.55 13.33 -7.05
CA GLU A 280 5.44 12.27 -7.54
C GLU A 280 5.80 11.28 -6.45
N VAL A 281 6.10 11.77 -5.24
CA VAL A 281 6.40 10.92 -4.08
C VAL A 281 5.17 10.12 -3.65
N GLY A 282 3.99 10.73 -3.62
CA GLY A 282 2.73 10.04 -3.31
C GLY A 282 2.46 8.90 -4.29
N ARG A 283 2.57 9.16 -5.60
CA ARG A 283 2.42 8.11 -6.62
C ARG A 283 3.47 7.01 -6.49
N ARG A 284 4.74 7.37 -6.29
CA ARG A 284 5.82 6.39 -6.09
C ARG A 284 5.53 5.50 -4.88
N MET A 285 5.06 6.07 -3.77
CA MET A 285 4.79 5.33 -2.54
C MET A 285 3.72 4.27 -2.73
N MET A 286 2.63 4.57 -3.46
CA MET A 286 1.62 3.58 -3.83
C MET A 286 2.23 2.40 -4.61
N LEU A 287 3.02 2.67 -5.67
CA LEU A 287 3.61 1.63 -6.50
C LEU A 287 4.68 0.79 -5.79
N GLU A 288 5.39 1.41 -4.83
CA GLU A 288 6.39 0.74 -4.00
C GLU A 288 5.72 -0.21 -2.99
N GLN A 289 4.74 0.28 -2.24
CA GLN A 289 4.19 -0.43 -1.08
C GLN A 289 3.11 -1.45 -1.44
N LEU A 290 2.40 -1.25 -2.55
CA LEU A 290 1.27 -2.08 -2.95
C LEU A 290 1.57 -2.87 -4.23
N PRO A 291 1.17 -4.15 -4.33
CA PRO A 291 1.45 -4.99 -5.49
C PRO A 291 0.51 -4.67 -6.66
N ILE A 292 0.66 -3.48 -7.26
CA ILE A 292 -0.15 -3.00 -8.41
C ILE A 292 0.58 -3.20 -9.75
N GLY A 293 1.91 -3.12 -9.74
CA GLY A 293 2.75 -3.27 -10.93
C GLY A 293 4.02 -4.06 -10.64
N GLY A 294 4.87 -4.27 -11.65
CA GLY A 294 6.20 -4.82 -11.45
C GLY A 294 7.05 -3.94 -10.52
N MET A 295 8.04 -4.52 -9.84
CA MET A 295 8.88 -3.80 -8.86
C MET A 295 9.58 -2.57 -9.45
N GLU A 296 10.02 -2.68 -10.71
CA GLU A 296 10.72 -1.62 -11.47
C GLU A 296 9.78 -0.84 -12.41
N ASP A 297 8.48 -1.14 -12.41
CA ASP A 297 7.53 -0.52 -13.33
C ASP A 297 6.91 0.74 -12.72
N ALA A 298 7.67 1.83 -12.77
CA ALA A 298 7.22 3.14 -12.34
C ALA A 298 6.11 3.72 -13.24
N GLU A 299 5.84 3.17 -14.42
CA GLU A 299 4.86 3.72 -15.37
C GLU A 299 3.50 3.02 -15.30
N THR A 300 3.37 1.99 -14.46
CA THR A 300 2.10 1.29 -14.17
C THR A 300 0.98 2.30 -13.93
N LEU A 301 -0.11 2.17 -14.70
CA LEU A 301 -1.32 2.96 -14.48
C LEU A 301 -2.04 2.46 -13.23
N THR A 302 -2.44 3.38 -12.35
CA THR A 302 -3.15 3.04 -11.12
C THR A 302 -4.65 2.85 -11.36
N TYR A 303 -5.23 3.53 -12.35
CA TYR A 303 -6.56 3.17 -12.87
C TYR A 303 -6.47 2.00 -13.85
N ARG A 304 -7.38 1.04 -13.71
CA ARG A 304 -7.36 -0.24 -14.44
C ARG A 304 -8.70 -0.96 -14.35
N THR A 305 -8.87 -2.00 -15.16
CA THR A 305 -10.08 -2.84 -15.14
C THR A 305 -9.70 -4.31 -15.23
N HIS A 306 -10.45 -5.15 -14.52
CA HIS A 306 -10.25 -6.60 -14.53
C HIS A 306 -11.54 -7.31 -14.90
N ARG A 307 -11.46 -8.17 -15.92
CA ARG A 307 -12.53 -9.10 -16.27
C ARG A 307 -12.45 -10.32 -15.36
N ILE A 308 -13.30 -10.35 -14.34
CA ILE A 308 -13.32 -11.41 -13.33
C ILE A 308 -14.00 -12.66 -13.90
N SER A 309 -15.20 -12.52 -14.44
CA SER A 309 -15.96 -13.61 -15.05
C SER A 309 -16.67 -13.12 -16.30
N ARG A 310 -17.36 -14.00 -17.02
CA ARG A 310 -18.25 -13.63 -18.12
C ARG A 310 -19.23 -12.55 -17.67
N ASP A 311 -19.72 -12.67 -16.45
CA ASP A 311 -20.79 -11.85 -15.91
C ASP A 311 -20.27 -10.63 -15.13
N LEU A 312 -19.02 -10.59 -14.71
CA LEU A 312 -18.48 -9.51 -13.87
C LEU A 312 -17.18 -8.90 -14.41
N GLN A 313 -17.18 -7.57 -14.57
CA GLN A 313 -15.98 -6.77 -14.76
C GLN A 313 -15.95 -5.64 -13.73
N ILE A 314 -14.76 -5.36 -13.18
CA ILE A 314 -14.53 -4.30 -12.21
C ILE A 314 -13.65 -3.20 -12.80
N TRP A 315 -13.89 -1.95 -12.42
CA TRP A 315 -13.06 -0.79 -12.73
C TRP A 315 -12.59 -0.17 -11.42
N LEU A 316 -11.28 0.04 -11.33
CA LEU A 316 -10.60 0.73 -10.24
C LEU A 316 -10.10 2.04 -10.83
N VAL A 317 -10.52 3.18 -10.29
CA VAL A 317 -10.23 4.51 -10.83
C VAL A 317 -9.34 5.29 -9.89
N GLU A 318 -8.44 6.09 -10.46
CA GLU A 318 -7.57 6.97 -9.69
C GLU A 318 -8.24 8.32 -9.49
N ASN A 319 -8.28 8.81 -8.25
CA ASN A 319 -8.98 10.06 -7.89
C ASN A 319 -8.05 11.18 -7.40
N ARG A 320 -6.78 10.88 -7.06
CA ARG A 320 -5.86 11.90 -6.54
C ARG A 320 -4.86 12.37 -7.59
N MET A 321 -4.30 11.46 -8.39
CA MET A 321 -3.14 11.79 -9.24
C MET A 321 -3.42 12.70 -10.44
N TYR A 322 -4.64 12.69 -10.99
CA TYR A 322 -4.96 13.38 -12.26
C TYR A 322 -5.91 14.57 -12.12
N ARG A 323 -6.25 14.93 -10.88
CA ARG A 323 -7.29 15.90 -10.60
C ARG A 323 -6.84 17.34 -10.78
N SER A 324 -7.80 18.21 -11.10
CA SER A 324 -7.67 19.67 -11.01
C SER A 324 -7.60 20.10 -9.54
N ASN A 325 -7.20 21.36 -9.31
CA ASN A 325 -7.17 21.92 -7.96
C ASN A 325 -8.60 21.95 -7.39
N ASN A 326 -8.75 21.59 -6.12
CA ASN A 326 -10.01 21.60 -5.40
C ASN A 326 -10.60 23.02 -5.32
N ALA A 327 -9.75 24.05 -5.29
CA ALA A 327 -10.14 25.46 -5.26
C ALA A 327 -10.66 26.02 -6.60
N ASP A 328 -10.45 25.31 -7.72
CA ASP A 328 -10.96 25.76 -9.01
C ASP A 328 -12.51 25.77 -9.01
N PRO A 329 -13.17 26.72 -9.70
CA PRO A 329 -14.62 26.72 -9.81
C PRO A 329 -15.10 25.45 -10.56
N ASP A 330 -16.20 24.86 -10.08
CA ASP A 330 -16.82 23.71 -10.75
C ASP A 330 -17.26 24.09 -12.19
N GLY A 331 -17.06 23.16 -13.13
CA GLY A 331 -17.31 23.41 -14.54
C GLY A 331 -16.55 22.45 -15.47
N PRO A 332 -16.66 22.62 -16.80
CA PRO A 332 -16.19 21.65 -17.80
C PRO A 332 -14.69 21.40 -17.84
N LYS A 333 -13.89 22.25 -17.18
CA LYS A 333 -12.43 22.11 -17.10
C LYS A 333 -11.95 21.49 -15.79
N LYS A 334 -12.80 21.43 -14.76
CA LYS A 334 -12.47 20.86 -13.45
C LYS A 334 -12.79 19.37 -13.47
N SER A 335 -11.84 18.54 -13.11
CA SER A 335 -11.94 17.08 -13.28
C SER A 335 -11.18 16.36 -12.18
N ILE A 336 -11.71 15.24 -11.67
CA ILE A 336 -11.02 14.31 -10.79
C ILE A 336 -10.18 13.34 -11.62
N TRP A 337 -10.78 12.76 -12.65
CA TRP A 337 -10.14 11.72 -13.46
C TRP A 337 -9.15 12.28 -14.49
N GLY A 338 -9.27 13.55 -14.85
CA GLY A 338 -8.60 14.12 -16.01
C GLY A 338 -9.10 13.52 -17.33
N ALA A 339 -8.69 14.14 -18.45
CA ALA A 339 -9.24 13.79 -19.77
C ALA A 339 -8.91 12.35 -20.22
N LYS A 340 -7.69 11.87 -19.92
CA LYS A 340 -7.23 10.54 -20.37
C LYS A 340 -7.99 9.41 -19.69
N GLN A 341 -8.09 9.43 -18.36
CA GLN A 341 -8.80 8.40 -17.60
C GLN A 341 -10.31 8.48 -17.84
N LYS A 342 -10.90 9.67 -17.93
CA LYS A 342 -12.33 9.83 -18.28
C LYS A 342 -12.64 9.14 -19.62
N LYS A 343 -11.82 9.39 -20.64
CA LYS A 343 -11.97 8.74 -21.95
C LYS A 343 -11.77 7.23 -21.86
N TRP A 344 -10.72 6.76 -21.18
CA TRP A 344 -10.47 5.33 -20.98
C TRP A 344 -11.64 4.64 -20.29
N LEU A 345 -12.19 5.25 -19.25
CA LEU A 345 -13.33 4.72 -18.49
C LEU A 345 -14.55 4.57 -19.38
N GLN A 346 -14.87 5.62 -20.16
CA GLN A 346 -15.99 5.59 -21.11
C GLN A 346 -15.80 4.52 -22.19
N ASP A 347 -14.62 4.48 -22.83
CA ASP A 347 -14.32 3.53 -23.90
C ASP A 347 -14.40 2.07 -23.39
N THR A 348 -13.86 1.80 -22.20
CA THR A 348 -13.82 0.44 -21.65
C THR A 348 -15.14 -0.03 -21.08
N LEU A 349 -15.94 0.85 -20.44
CA LEU A 349 -17.31 0.53 -20.02
C LEU A 349 -18.18 0.16 -21.23
N LYS A 350 -18.08 0.93 -22.32
CA LYS A 350 -18.82 0.68 -23.56
C LYS A 350 -18.37 -0.60 -24.28
N ALA A 351 -17.08 -0.91 -24.23
CA ALA A 351 -16.54 -2.13 -24.82
C ALA A 351 -16.87 -3.39 -24.02
N SER A 352 -17.24 -3.27 -22.74
CA SER A 352 -17.49 -4.42 -21.87
C SER A 352 -18.86 -5.05 -22.11
N ASP A 353 -18.83 -6.33 -22.48
CA ASP A 353 -19.99 -7.21 -22.59
C ASP A 353 -20.33 -7.94 -21.27
N ALA A 354 -19.71 -7.57 -20.15
CA ALA A 354 -20.05 -8.12 -18.84
C ALA A 354 -21.47 -7.68 -18.41
N THR A 355 -22.22 -8.63 -17.85
CA THR A 355 -23.57 -8.41 -17.30
C THR A 355 -23.55 -7.35 -16.19
N PHE A 356 -22.61 -7.47 -15.27
CA PHE A 356 -22.39 -6.56 -14.15
C PHE A 356 -21.09 -5.78 -14.36
N LYS A 357 -21.20 -4.46 -14.26
CA LYS A 357 -20.09 -3.53 -14.32
C LYS A 357 -19.98 -2.80 -12.99
N LEU A 358 -18.91 -3.06 -12.24
CA LEU A 358 -18.70 -2.44 -10.93
C LEU A 358 -17.62 -1.37 -11.05
N LEU A 359 -18.02 -0.11 -10.93
CA LEU A 359 -17.10 1.00 -10.74
C LEU A 359 -16.79 1.12 -9.24
N ILE A 360 -15.55 0.84 -8.87
CA ILE A 360 -15.03 0.97 -7.53
C ILE A 360 -14.20 2.24 -7.49
N TRP A 361 -14.38 3.02 -6.44
CA TRP A 361 -13.84 4.36 -6.38
C TRP A 361 -13.82 4.89 -4.94
N PRO A 362 -12.77 5.63 -4.52
CA PRO A 362 -12.59 6.04 -3.12
C PRO A 362 -13.57 7.10 -2.57
N THR A 363 -13.96 8.10 -3.37
CA THR A 363 -14.78 9.23 -2.87
C THR A 363 -16.29 9.06 -3.16
N PRO A 364 -17.21 9.93 -2.67
CA PRO A 364 -18.66 9.79 -2.91
C PRO A 364 -19.20 10.48 -4.18
N MET A 365 -20.04 9.79 -4.99
CA MET A 365 -20.59 10.22 -6.32
C MET A 365 -22.09 10.41 -6.22
N VAL A 366 -22.72 9.63 -5.35
CA VAL A 366 -24.12 9.76 -4.98
C VAL A 366 -24.14 10.31 -3.57
N GLY A 367 -24.79 11.47 -3.41
CA GLY A 367 -24.75 12.25 -2.17
C GLY A 367 -26.12 12.39 -1.52
N PRO A 368 -26.22 13.26 -0.49
CA PRO A 368 -25.19 14.20 -0.05
C PRO A 368 -24.06 13.54 0.76
N ASP A 369 -22.87 14.14 0.72
CA ASP A 369 -21.77 13.94 1.67
C ASP A 369 -21.67 15.16 2.62
N ASP A 370 -20.69 15.20 3.54
CA ASP A 370 -20.47 16.29 4.50
C ASP A 370 -20.36 17.65 3.82
N LEU A 371 -21.19 18.62 4.22
CA LEU A 371 -21.28 19.97 3.65
C LEU A 371 -19.94 20.74 3.57
N ARG A 372 -18.95 20.40 4.42
CA ARG A 372 -17.64 21.03 4.39
C ARG A 372 -16.77 20.58 3.21
N LYS A 373 -16.96 19.35 2.72
CA LYS A 373 -16.07 18.74 1.74
C LYS A 373 -16.35 19.30 0.35
N THR A 374 -15.29 19.59 -0.39
CA THR A 374 -15.35 20.07 -1.79
C THR A 374 -14.41 19.29 -2.70
N ASP A 375 -13.91 18.15 -2.25
CA ASP A 375 -12.92 17.32 -2.94
C ASP A 375 -13.55 16.05 -3.56
N ASN A 376 -14.87 16.04 -3.78
CA ASN A 376 -15.61 14.90 -4.30
C ASN A 376 -16.63 15.28 -5.39
N HIS A 377 -17.25 14.27 -6.00
CA HIS A 377 -18.24 14.44 -7.08
C HIS A 377 -19.64 14.82 -6.57
N THR A 378 -19.94 14.74 -5.28
CA THR A 378 -21.28 14.98 -4.75
C THR A 378 -21.56 16.41 -4.36
N ASN A 379 -20.56 17.09 -3.82
CA ASN A 379 -20.79 18.30 -3.02
C ASN A 379 -20.83 19.58 -3.85
N ILE A 380 -21.55 20.58 -3.35
CA ILE A 380 -21.57 21.92 -3.95
C ILE A 380 -20.13 22.46 -3.92
N ASN A 381 -19.70 23.10 -5.01
CA ASN A 381 -18.31 23.55 -5.23
C ASN A 381 -17.28 22.42 -5.38
N GLY A 382 -17.70 21.15 -5.34
CA GLY A 382 -16.87 20.00 -5.68
C GLY A 382 -16.70 19.82 -7.19
N PHE A 383 -16.85 18.58 -7.64
CA PHE A 383 -16.68 18.15 -9.04
C PHE A 383 -18.01 17.69 -9.65
N ARG A 384 -19.13 18.37 -9.32
CA ARG A 384 -20.48 17.94 -9.71
C ARG A 384 -20.69 18.04 -11.21
N HIS A 385 -20.05 18.98 -11.89
CA HIS A 385 -20.13 19.07 -13.35
C HIS A 385 -19.63 17.78 -14.02
N GLU A 386 -18.47 17.26 -13.60
CA GLU A 386 -17.94 15.99 -14.13
C GLU A 386 -18.85 14.80 -13.79
N ARG A 387 -19.41 14.76 -12.58
CA ARG A 387 -20.39 13.74 -12.19
C ARG A 387 -21.61 13.76 -13.11
N ASP A 388 -22.20 14.93 -13.30
CA ASP A 388 -23.44 15.10 -14.07
C ASP A 388 -23.20 14.78 -15.54
N GLU A 389 -22.04 15.16 -16.10
CA GLU A 389 -21.58 14.76 -17.43
C GLU A 389 -21.49 13.23 -17.54
N PHE A 390 -20.84 12.57 -16.57
CA PHE A 390 -20.67 11.12 -16.59
C PHE A 390 -21.99 10.36 -16.42
N PHE A 391 -22.86 10.78 -15.50
CA PHE A 391 -24.18 10.17 -15.33
C PHE A 391 -25.09 10.39 -16.53
N LYS A 392 -25.03 11.56 -17.17
CA LYS A 392 -25.73 11.79 -18.43
C LYS A 392 -25.22 10.83 -19.51
N TRP A 393 -23.90 10.69 -19.62
CA TRP A 393 -23.28 9.79 -20.60
C TRP A 393 -23.67 8.31 -20.37
N LEU A 394 -23.67 7.84 -19.12
CA LEU A 394 -24.16 6.48 -18.79
C LEU A 394 -25.60 6.27 -19.25
N GLY A 395 -26.47 7.26 -19.02
CA GLY A 395 -27.87 7.21 -19.46
C GLY A 395 -28.03 7.21 -20.98
N ASP A 396 -27.23 8.02 -21.70
CA ASP A 396 -27.26 8.10 -23.15
C ASP A 396 -26.76 6.79 -23.82
N GLU A 397 -25.78 6.12 -23.22
CA GLU A 397 -25.18 4.87 -23.72
C GLU A 397 -25.88 3.59 -23.19
N ALA A 398 -26.87 3.74 -22.30
CA ALA A 398 -27.61 2.65 -21.66
C ALA A 398 -26.69 1.61 -20.96
N ILE A 399 -25.70 2.11 -20.21
CA ILE A 399 -24.71 1.31 -19.45
C ILE A 399 -25.18 1.00 -18.04
#